data_AF-A0A7C6WZZ5-F1
#
_entry.id   AF-A0A7C6WZZ5-F1
#
_cell.length_a   1.000
_cell.length_b   1.000
_cell.length_c   1.000
_cell.angle_alpha   90.00
_cell.angle_beta   90.00
_cell.angle_gamma   90.00
#
_symmetry.space_group_name_H-M   'P 1'
#
loop_
_entity.id
_entity.type
_entity.pdbx_description
1 polymer ?
#
loop_
_entity_poly.entity_id
_entity_poly.type
_entity_poly.pdbx_seq_one_letter_code
_entity_poly.pdbx_strand_id
1 'polypeptide(L)'
;MTTKHDDSIAIYEAINRAIQEGRPAALAVVVATSGSTPGLPGFKMLIFADGTSIGTVGGGELEARIIKESTHVLVENTPKFMEVDLTPMDRDSLGMICGGRAKVYIEPIVPRPRAIIFGAGHVGISTAKIAGIAGFRVTLVDDRPEFAEAAETAANEVIISDFEAAVENLQV
;
A
#
# COMPACT_ATOMS: atom_id res chain seq x y z
N MET A 1 -18.33 20.98 0.37
CA MET A 1 -19.02 19.70 0.61
C MET A 1 -18.49 18.72 -0.42
N THR A 2 -17.34 18.12 -0.16
CA THR A 2 -16.82 16.98 -0.94
C THR A 2 -17.71 15.78 -0.65
N THR A 3 -18.19 15.11 -1.70
CA THR A 3 -19.04 13.94 -1.53
C THR A 3 -18.16 12.73 -1.17
N LYS A 4 -18.70 11.72 -0.48
CA LYS A 4 -18.00 10.45 -0.15
C LYS A 4 -17.25 9.78 -1.32
N HIS A 5 -17.60 10.14 -2.56
CA HIS A 5 -16.98 9.64 -3.78
C HIS A 5 -15.58 10.23 -4.02
N ASP A 6 -15.40 11.53 -3.75
CA ASP A 6 -14.11 12.24 -3.96
C ASP A 6 -13.03 11.71 -3.00
N ASP A 7 -13.42 11.38 -1.76
CA ASP A 7 -12.49 10.86 -0.74
C ASP A 7 -11.97 9.46 -1.10
N SER A 8 -12.77 8.63 -1.79
CA SER A 8 -12.31 7.29 -2.20
C SER A 8 -11.34 7.34 -3.37
N ILE A 9 -11.54 8.26 -4.33
CA ILE A 9 -10.62 8.42 -5.46
C ILE A 9 -9.23 8.81 -4.97
N ALA A 10 -9.13 9.77 -4.06
CA ALA A 10 -7.86 10.20 -3.48
C ALA A 10 -7.09 9.04 -2.79
N ILE A 11 -7.81 8.11 -2.15
CA ILE A 11 -7.21 6.91 -1.55
C ILE A 11 -6.68 5.97 -2.62
N TYR A 12 -7.43 5.71 -3.70
CA TYR A 12 -6.97 4.83 -4.78
C TYR A 12 -5.78 5.43 -5.54
N GLU A 13 -5.76 6.75 -5.74
CA GLU A 13 -4.60 7.46 -6.29
C GLU A 13 -3.39 7.33 -5.37
N ALA A 14 -3.58 7.45 -4.05
CA ALA A 14 -2.52 7.26 -3.07
C ALA A 14 -1.99 5.82 -3.03
N ILE A 15 -2.86 4.82 -3.17
CA ILE A 15 -2.48 3.41 -3.31
C ILE A 15 -1.60 3.22 -4.54
N ASN A 16 -2.03 3.74 -5.70
CA ASN A 16 -1.24 3.66 -6.92
C ASN A 16 0.13 4.30 -6.75
N ARG A 17 0.20 5.50 -6.15
CA ARG A 17 1.48 6.17 -5.86
C ARG A 17 2.37 5.35 -4.94
N ALA A 18 1.83 4.79 -3.85
CA ALA A 18 2.56 3.94 -2.92
C ALA A 18 3.17 2.71 -3.62
N ILE A 19 2.42 2.08 -4.52
CA ILE A 19 2.90 0.95 -5.33
C ILE A 19 4.05 1.37 -6.26
N GLN A 20 3.95 2.54 -6.90
CA GLN A 20 5.00 3.04 -7.78
C GLN A 20 6.28 3.42 -7.00
N GLU A 21 6.12 4.00 -5.81
CA GLU A 21 7.22 4.38 -4.92
C GLU A 21 7.82 3.19 -4.15
N GLY A 22 7.28 1.97 -4.31
CA GLY A 22 7.72 0.82 -3.51
C GLY A 22 7.44 0.98 -2.01
N ARG A 23 6.48 1.83 -1.65
CA ARG A 23 6.09 2.12 -0.25
C ARG A 23 4.94 1.20 0.18
N PRO A 24 5.15 0.30 1.15
CA PRO A 24 4.07 -0.51 1.71
C PRO A 24 3.03 0.35 2.44
N ALA A 25 1.76 -0.03 2.29
CA ALA A 25 0.64 0.61 2.99
C ALA A 25 -0.47 -0.43 3.26
N ALA A 26 -1.32 -0.20 4.26
CA ALA A 26 -2.48 -1.04 4.55
C ALA A 26 -3.75 -0.26 4.25
N LEU A 27 -4.71 -0.86 3.54
CA LEU A 27 -6.03 -0.28 3.35
C LEU A 27 -6.98 -0.87 4.39
N ALA A 28 -7.52 -0.02 5.26
CA ALA A 28 -8.59 -0.36 6.18
C ALA A 28 -9.93 0.08 5.60
N VAL A 29 -10.93 -0.81 5.63
CA VAL A 29 -12.28 -0.57 5.15
C VAL A 29 -13.29 -0.98 6.21
N VAL A 30 -14.19 -0.07 6.59
CA VAL A 30 -15.35 -0.44 7.43
C VAL A 30 -16.30 -1.27 6.56
N VAL A 31 -16.50 -2.54 6.92
CA VAL A 31 -17.32 -3.48 6.15
C VAL A 31 -18.71 -3.68 6.74
N ALA A 32 -18.86 -3.52 8.05
CA ALA A 32 -20.14 -3.61 8.73
C ALA A 32 -20.13 -2.80 10.03
N THR A 33 -21.29 -2.33 10.44
CA THR A 33 -21.48 -1.66 11.74
C THR A 33 -22.79 -2.11 12.38
N SER A 34 -22.88 -1.97 13.71
CA SER A 34 -24.12 -2.15 14.47
C SER A 34 -24.19 -1.09 15.56
N GLY A 35 -25.39 -0.60 15.88
CA GLY A 35 -25.54 0.53 16.81
C GLY A 35 -25.05 1.85 16.21
N SER A 36 -24.66 2.80 17.08
CA SER A 36 -24.13 4.10 16.65
C SER A 36 -22.61 4.04 16.56
N THR A 37 -22.06 4.15 15.36
CA THR A 37 -20.61 4.20 15.10
C THR A 37 -20.28 5.44 14.26
N PRO A 38 -19.14 6.10 14.48
CA PRO A 38 -18.80 7.32 13.74
C PRO A 38 -18.40 7.03 12.29
N GLY A 39 -17.80 5.86 12.03
CA GLY A 39 -17.58 5.32 10.70
C GLY A 39 -18.75 4.49 10.21
N LEU A 40 -19.09 4.61 8.93
CA LEU A 40 -20.10 3.78 8.26
C LEU A 40 -19.46 2.83 7.27
N PRO A 41 -20.15 1.74 6.88
CA PRO A 41 -19.66 0.86 5.82
C PRO A 41 -19.24 1.63 4.57
N GLY A 42 -18.08 1.26 4.02
CA GLY A 42 -17.46 1.91 2.87
C GLY A 42 -16.48 3.04 3.19
N PHE A 43 -16.39 3.48 4.47
CA PHE A 43 -15.31 4.35 4.93
C PHE A 43 -13.97 3.63 4.79
N LYS A 44 -12.94 4.40 4.40
CA LYS A 44 -11.63 3.87 4.05
C LYS A 44 -10.54 4.74 4.66
N MET A 45 -9.45 4.09 5.03
CA MET A 45 -8.25 4.75 5.51
C MET A 45 -7.05 3.96 4.98
N LEU A 46 -6.13 4.65 4.32
CA LEU A 46 -4.84 4.11 3.92
C LEU A 46 -3.83 4.46 5.01
N ILE A 47 -3.08 3.47 5.49
CA ILE A 47 -2.12 3.61 6.58
C ILE A 47 -0.73 3.19 6.08
N PHE A 48 0.27 4.04 6.25
CA PHE A 48 1.66 3.73 5.89
C PHE A 48 2.42 3.12 7.06
N ALA A 49 3.57 2.49 6.77
CA ALA A 49 4.41 1.84 7.78
C ALA A 49 4.93 2.80 8.88
N ASP A 50 5.03 4.10 8.58
CA ASP A 50 5.42 5.16 9.51
C ASP A 50 4.26 5.65 10.41
N GLY A 51 3.05 5.09 10.22
CA GLY A 51 1.83 5.46 10.95
C GLY A 51 1.09 6.65 10.35
N THR A 52 1.59 7.29 9.30
CA THR A 52 0.84 8.34 8.58
C THR A 52 -0.34 7.73 7.81
N SER A 53 -1.39 8.52 7.56
CA SER A 53 -2.61 8.00 6.94
C SER A 53 -3.33 9.00 6.04
N ILE A 54 -4.12 8.47 5.10
CA ILE A 54 -5.01 9.22 4.20
C ILE A 54 -6.43 8.65 4.33
N GLY A 55 -7.43 9.51 4.43
CA GLY A 55 -8.81 9.10 4.70
C GLY A 55 -9.07 8.86 6.19
N THR A 56 -10.25 8.32 6.50
CA THR A 56 -10.73 8.13 7.86
C THR A 56 -11.71 6.96 7.92
N VAL A 57 -11.72 6.25 9.04
CA VAL A 57 -12.75 5.25 9.36
C VAL A 57 -13.72 5.73 10.45
N GLY A 58 -13.74 7.02 10.76
CA GLY A 58 -14.64 7.62 11.75
C GLY A 58 -13.94 8.25 12.96
N GLY A 59 -12.61 8.35 12.99
CA GLY A 59 -11.88 9.04 14.05
C GLY A 59 -11.72 8.28 15.37
N GLY A 60 -10.97 8.90 16.29
CA GLY A 60 -10.89 8.49 17.69
C GLY A 60 -10.16 7.17 17.92
N GLU A 61 -10.62 6.42 18.92
CA GLU A 61 -9.99 5.17 19.36
C GLU A 61 -9.97 4.08 18.28
N LEU A 62 -10.98 4.07 17.40
CA LEU A 62 -11.06 3.13 16.29
C LEU A 62 -9.85 3.25 15.36
N GLU A 63 -9.50 4.47 14.97
CA GLU A 63 -8.35 4.75 14.08
C GLU A 63 -7.03 4.39 14.75
N ALA A 64 -6.84 4.77 16.01
CA ALA A 64 -5.62 4.44 16.75
C ALA A 64 -5.38 2.92 16.84
N ARG A 65 -6.45 2.14 17.06
CA ARG A 65 -6.37 0.67 17.07
C ARG A 65 -6.06 0.11 15.67
N ILE A 66 -6.69 0.64 14.62
CA ILE A 66 -6.43 0.21 13.24
C ILE A 66 -5.01 0.52 12.80
N ILE A 67 -4.46 1.70 13.12
CA ILE A 67 -3.08 2.05 12.79
C ILE A 67 -2.12 1.03 13.42
N LYS A 68 -2.33 0.69 14.70
CA LYS A 68 -1.51 -0.31 15.40
C LYS A 68 -1.59 -1.69 14.75
N GLU A 69 -2.80 -2.17 14.43
CA GLU A 69 -2.97 -3.47 13.77
C GLU A 69 -2.44 -3.49 12.34
N SER A 70 -2.46 -2.35 11.65
CA SER A 70 -1.94 -2.23 10.28
C SER A 70 -0.46 -2.55 10.21
N THR A 71 0.34 -2.21 11.23
CA THR A 71 1.75 -2.61 11.29
C THR A 71 1.92 -4.13 11.25
N HIS A 72 1.09 -4.88 11.99
CA HIS A 72 1.12 -6.35 11.99
C HIS A 72 0.72 -6.92 10.63
N VAL A 73 -0.37 -6.40 10.04
CA VAL A 73 -0.85 -6.81 8.70
C VAL A 73 0.22 -6.58 7.62
N LEU A 74 0.97 -5.49 7.71
CA LEU A 74 2.07 -5.19 6.78
C LEU A 74 3.24 -6.15 6.92
N VAL A 75 3.63 -6.48 8.15
CA VAL A 75 4.75 -7.42 8.42
C VAL A 75 4.37 -8.84 8.01
N GLU A 76 3.16 -9.29 8.36
CA GLU A 76 2.68 -10.65 8.04
C GLU A 76 2.23 -10.79 6.59
N ASN A 77 2.05 -9.68 5.88
CA ASN A 77 1.51 -9.59 4.53
C ASN A 77 0.23 -10.45 4.36
N THR A 78 -0.62 -10.45 5.39
CA THR A 78 -1.85 -11.26 5.45
C THR A 78 -3.01 -10.36 5.86
N PRO A 79 -4.13 -10.35 5.10
CA PRO A 79 -5.31 -9.55 5.48
C PRO A 79 -5.94 -10.00 6.79
N LYS A 80 -6.59 -9.07 7.49
CA LYS A 80 -7.21 -9.32 8.80
C LYS A 80 -8.58 -8.65 8.91
N PHE A 81 -9.53 -9.34 9.55
CA PHE A 81 -10.73 -8.71 10.08
C PHE A 81 -10.51 -8.31 11.54
N MET A 82 -10.94 -7.10 11.88
CA MET A 82 -10.95 -6.57 13.24
C MET A 82 -12.36 -6.17 13.61
N GLU A 83 -12.78 -6.53 14.82
CA GLU A 83 -14.01 -6.00 15.42
C GLU A 83 -13.65 -5.09 16.58
N VAL A 84 -14.26 -3.90 16.61
CA VAL A 84 -14.06 -2.91 17.65
C VAL A 84 -15.41 -2.59 18.27
N ASP A 85 -15.49 -2.84 19.57
CA ASP A 85 -16.60 -2.40 20.40
C ASP A 85 -16.31 -1.00 20.94
N LEU A 86 -17.17 -0.04 20.59
CA LEU A 86 -17.07 1.36 21.00
C LEU A 86 -18.02 1.68 22.17
N THR A 87 -18.66 0.66 22.76
CA THR A 87 -19.44 0.85 23.98
C THR A 87 -18.51 1.24 25.16
N PRO A 88 -18.80 2.34 25.88
CA PRO A 88 -18.02 2.70 27.06
C PRO A 88 -18.16 1.62 28.14
N MET A 89 -17.06 1.29 28.81
CA MET A 89 -17.10 0.42 29.99
C MET A 89 -17.72 1.14 31.22
N ASP A 90 -17.67 2.47 31.25
CA ASP A 90 -18.18 3.31 32.35
C ASP A 90 -19.43 4.11 31.94
N ARG A 91 -20.54 3.88 32.65
CA ARG A 91 -21.87 4.49 32.38
C ARG A 91 -21.96 6.00 32.63
N ASP A 92 -20.98 6.60 33.31
CA ASP A 92 -20.98 8.03 33.67
C ASP A 92 -20.36 8.95 32.61
N SER A 93 -19.88 8.40 31.49
CA SER A 93 -19.26 9.17 30.40
C SER A 93 -20.31 9.78 29.47
N LEU A 94 -20.97 10.85 29.91
CA LEU A 94 -22.01 11.61 29.19
C LEU A 94 -21.53 12.40 27.94
N GLY A 95 -20.35 12.09 27.39
CA GLY A 95 -19.66 12.94 26.41
C GLY A 95 -19.92 12.61 24.94
N MET A 96 -19.68 11.37 24.49
CA MET A 96 -19.80 10.97 23.08
C MET A 96 -20.05 9.46 23.01
N ILE A 97 -21.32 9.05 23.09
CA ILE A 97 -21.70 7.64 23.21
C ILE A 97 -21.94 7.06 21.80
N CYS A 98 -20.86 6.64 21.14
CA CYS A 98 -20.98 5.76 19.96
C CYS A 98 -21.16 4.32 20.46
N GLY A 99 -22.32 3.98 21.03
CA GLY A 99 -22.62 2.67 21.60
C GLY A 99 -22.80 1.55 20.56
N GLY A 100 -21.88 1.44 19.61
CA GLY A 100 -21.93 0.53 18.48
C GLY A 100 -20.66 -0.30 18.32
N ARG A 101 -20.73 -1.28 17.43
CA ARG A 101 -19.60 -2.13 17.04
C ARG A 101 -19.30 -1.93 15.56
N ALA A 102 -18.03 -1.83 15.22
CA ALA A 102 -17.56 -1.75 13.84
C ALA A 102 -16.73 -2.99 13.49
N LYS A 103 -16.97 -3.53 12.29
CA LYS A 103 -16.13 -4.56 11.67
C LYS A 103 -15.33 -3.93 10.55
N VAL A 104 -14.02 -4.08 10.62
CA VAL A 104 -13.04 -3.49 9.70
C VAL A 104 -12.25 -4.61 9.04
N TYR A 105 -12.11 -4.51 7.73
CA TYR A 105 -11.19 -5.34 6.95
C TYR A 105 -9.93 -4.54 6.67
N ILE A 106 -8.77 -5.10 6.99
CA ILE A 106 -7.46 -4.48 6.78
C ILE A 106 -6.69 -5.36 5.80
N GLU A 107 -6.35 -4.82 4.64
CA GLU A 107 -5.56 -5.51 3.61
C GLU A 107 -4.18 -4.87 3.43
N PRO A 108 -3.11 -5.67 3.34
CA PRO A 108 -1.79 -5.16 3.02
C PRO A 108 -1.67 -4.87 1.52
N ILE A 109 -1.18 -3.68 1.20
CA ILE A 109 -0.73 -3.27 -0.12
C ILE A 109 0.79 -3.26 -0.09
N VAL A 110 1.38 -4.42 -0.36
CA VAL A 110 2.84 -4.60 -0.41
C VAL A 110 3.29 -4.62 -1.87
N PRO A 111 4.08 -3.64 -2.33
CA PRO A 111 4.59 -3.60 -3.70
C PRO A 111 5.47 -4.83 -4.00
N ARG A 112 5.51 -5.24 -5.27
CA ARG A 112 6.43 -6.30 -5.71
C ARG A 112 7.87 -5.89 -5.39
N PRO A 113 8.72 -6.82 -4.90
CA PRO A 113 10.13 -6.53 -4.72
C PRO A 113 10.76 -6.12 -6.05
N ARG A 114 11.71 -5.18 -6.01
CA ARG A 114 12.41 -4.69 -7.21
C ARG A 114 13.65 -5.52 -7.48
N ALA A 115 13.85 -5.89 -8.74
CA ALA A 115 15.11 -6.45 -9.23
C ALA A 115 15.71 -5.48 -10.24
N ILE A 116 16.81 -4.83 -9.89
CA ILE A 116 17.54 -3.92 -10.78
C ILE A 116 18.74 -4.68 -11.31
N ILE A 117 18.79 -4.91 -12.62
CA ILE A 117 19.81 -5.71 -13.28
C ILE A 117 20.64 -4.80 -14.18
N PHE A 118 21.93 -4.68 -13.87
CA PHE A 118 22.90 -3.94 -14.69
C PHE A 118 23.51 -4.88 -15.73
N GLY A 119 23.32 -4.53 -17.00
CA GLY A 119 23.64 -5.32 -18.18
C GLY A 119 22.42 -6.02 -18.78
N ALA A 120 22.06 -5.64 -20.01
CA ALA A 120 20.99 -6.20 -20.84
C ALA A 120 21.50 -7.15 -21.93
N GLY A 121 22.67 -7.78 -21.71
CA GLY A 121 23.16 -8.86 -22.56
C GLY A 121 22.39 -10.18 -22.37
N HIS A 122 22.83 -11.25 -23.05
CA HIS A 122 22.19 -12.58 -23.02
C HIS A 122 21.86 -13.08 -21.60
N VAL A 123 22.78 -12.92 -20.65
CA VAL A 123 22.58 -13.32 -19.25
C VAL A 123 21.56 -12.41 -18.56
N GLY A 124 21.72 -11.09 -18.68
CA GLY A 124 20.83 -10.11 -18.05
C GLY A 124 19.37 -10.25 -18.47
N ILE A 125 19.13 -10.43 -19.78
CA ILE A 125 17.79 -10.69 -20.33
C ILE A 125 17.17 -11.97 -19.75
N SER A 126 17.96 -13.05 -19.67
CA SER A 126 17.48 -14.33 -19.15
C SER A 126 17.15 -14.24 -17.66
N THR A 127 18.02 -13.58 -16.88
CA THR A 127 17.80 -13.30 -15.46
C THR A 127 16.56 -12.44 -15.25
N ALA A 128 16.36 -11.39 -16.06
CA ALA A 128 15.20 -10.51 -16.01
C ALA A 128 13.89 -11.28 -16.19
N LYS A 129 13.83 -12.18 -17.18
CA LYS A 129 12.64 -13.02 -17.41
C LYS A 129 12.32 -13.92 -16.22
N ILE A 130 13.34 -14.58 -15.66
CA ILE A 130 13.15 -15.46 -14.50
C ILE A 130 12.73 -14.64 -13.26
N ALA A 131 13.34 -13.47 -13.04
CA ALA A 131 12.95 -12.57 -11.96
C ALA A 131 11.50 -12.10 -12.10
N GLY A 132 11.06 -11.76 -13.32
CA GLY A 132 9.67 -11.42 -13.61
C GLY A 132 8.70 -12.57 -13.30
N ILE A 133 9.05 -13.80 -13.68
CA ILE A 133 8.28 -15.01 -13.33
C ILE A 133 8.21 -15.22 -11.81
N ALA A 134 9.31 -14.94 -11.10
CA ALA A 134 9.38 -15.01 -9.64
C ALA A 134 8.62 -13.89 -8.93
N GLY A 135 8.01 -12.95 -9.67
CA GLY A 135 7.15 -11.90 -9.12
C GLY A 135 7.88 -10.58 -8.82
N PHE A 136 9.12 -10.41 -9.27
CA PHE A 136 9.83 -9.13 -9.13
C PHE A 136 9.31 -8.10 -10.15
N ARG A 137 9.36 -6.83 -9.76
CA ARG A 137 9.32 -5.71 -10.70
C ARG A 137 10.75 -5.48 -11.20
N VAL A 138 10.99 -5.76 -12.48
CA VAL A 138 12.33 -5.79 -13.04
C VAL A 138 12.64 -4.48 -13.77
N THR A 139 13.79 -3.89 -13.45
CA THR A 139 14.39 -2.77 -14.20
C THR A 139 15.72 -3.26 -14.78
N LEU A 140 15.91 -3.10 -16.10
CA LEU A 140 17.19 -3.38 -16.77
C LEU A 140 17.92 -2.06 -17.04
N VAL A 141 19.22 -2.02 -16.78
CA VAL A 141 20.08 -0.88 -17.08
C VAL A 141 21.18 -1.34 -18.03
N ASP A 142 21.41 -0.63 -19.13
CA ASP A 142 22.55 -0.85 -20.04
C ASP A 142 23.03 0.49 -20.62
N ASP A 143 24.33 0.69 -20.77
CA ASP A 143 24.90 1.89 -21.39
C ASP A 143 24.87 1.84 -22.92
N ARG A 144 24.58 0.66 -23.49
CA ARG A 144 24.55 0.41 -24.92
C ARG A 144 23.11 0.40 -25.46
N PRO A 145 22.72 1.40 -26.28
CA PRO A 145 21.35 1.54 -26.76
C PRO A 145 20.87 0.37 -27.64
N GLU A 146 21.77 -0.39 -28.27
CA GLU A 146 21.42 -1.55 -29.10
C GLU A 146 20.76 -2.70 -28.33
N PHE A 147 20.83 -2.72 -26.99
CA PHE A 147 20.16 -3.73 -26.17
C PHE A 147 18.74 -3.33 -25.73
N ALA A 148 18.29 -2.09 -26.00
CA ALA A 148 17.02 -1.56 -25.52
C ALA A 148 15.81 -2.42 -25.93
N GLU A 149 15.71 -2.76 -27.23
CA GLU A 149 14.57 -3.55 -27.75
C GLU A 149 14.47 -4.91 -27.08
N ALA A 150 15.59 -5.62 -26.92
CA ALA A 150 15.61 -6.92 -26.25
C ALA A 150 15.23 -6.79 -24.77
N ALA A 151 15.72 -5.74 -24.09
CA ALA A 151 15.44 -5.45 -22.69
C ALA A 151 13.95 -5.14 -22.43
N GLU A 152 13.30 -4.40 -23.33
CA GLU A 152 11.87 -4.05 -23.22
C GLU A 152 10.97 -5.30 -23.23
N THR A 153 11.40 -6.38 -23.91
CA THR A 153 10.66 -7.66 -23.88
C THR A 153 10.82 -8.44 -22.58
N ALA A 154 11.76 -8.05 -21.71
CA ALA A 154 12.21 -8.84 -20.57
C ALA A 154 12.02 -8.15 -19.21
N ALA A 155 11.82 -6.83 -19.19
CA ALA A 155 11.71 -6.02 -17.98
C ALA A 155 10.47 -5.12 -17.97
N ASN A 156 10.11 -4.62 -16.79
CA ASN A 156 9.05 -3.62 -16.63
C ASN A 156 9.52 -2.21 -16.98
N GLU A 157 10.83 -1.97 -16.89
CA GLU A 157 11.48 -0.70 -17.12
C GLU A 157 12.87 -0.94 -17.71
N VAL A 158 13.28 -0.09 -18.64
CA VAL A 158 14.60 -0.12 -19.27
C VAL A 158 15.21 1.27 -19.18
N ILE A 159 16.43 1.34 -18.66
CA ILE A 159 17.20 2.57 -18.52
C ILE A 159 18.44 2.44 -19.39
N ILE A 160 18.53 3.31 -20.41
CA ILE A 160 19.74 3.42 -21.22
C ILE A 160 20.59 4.55 -20.65
N SER A 161 21.60 4.18 -19.88
CA SER A 161 22.48 5.12 -19.17
C SER A 161 23.76 4.43 -18.73
N ASP A 162 24.79 5.22 -18.49
CA ASP A 162 25.95 4.77 -17.74
C ASP A 162 25.53 4.24 -16.36
N PHE A 163 26.24 3.22 -15.87
CA PHE A 163 25.87 2.53 -14.63
C PHE A 163 26.00 3.42 -13.39
N GLU A 164 26.99 4.30 -13.33
CA GLU A 164 27.18 5.22 -12.21
C GLU A 164 26.01 6.22 -12.17
N ALA A 165 25.70 6.82 -13.32
CA ALA A 165 24.57 7.74 -13.47
C ALA A 165 23.22 7.07 -13.16
N ALA A 166 23.03 5.80 -13.55
CA ALA A 166 21.81 5.06 -13.26
C ALA A 166 21.65 4.82 -11.75
N VAL A 167 22.71 4.44 -11.04
CA VAL A 167 22.67 4.23 -9.58
C VAL A 167 22.30 5.52 -8.84
N GLU A 168 22.82 6.67 -9.25
CA GLU A 168 22.49 7.96 -8.61
C GLU A 168 21.00 8.33 -8.72
N ASN A 169 20.36 7.97 -9.83
CA ASN A 169 18.95 8.28 -10.10
C ASN A 169 17.99 7.21 -9.55
N LEU A 170 18.48 5.99 -9.36
CA LEU A 170 17.71 4.91 -8.76
C LEU A 170 17.73 5.09 -7.24
N GLN A 171 16.54 5.17 -6.65
CA GLN A 171 16.39 5.07 -5.18
C GLN A 171 16.60 3.60 -4.77
N VAL A 172 17.86 3.15 -4.78
CA VAL A 172 18.32 1.81 -4.35
C VAL A 172 18.59 1.81 -2.85
#